data_AF-A0A1V5DAH0-F1
#
_entry.id   AF-A0A1V5DAH0-F1
#
_cell.length_a   1.000
_cell.length_b   1.000
_cell.length_c   1.000
_cell.angle_alpha   90.00
_cell.angle_beta   90.00
_cell.angle_gamma   90.00
#
_symmetry.space_group_name_H-M   'P 1'
#
loop_
_entity.id
_entity.type
_entity.pdbx_description
1 polymer ?
#
loop_
_entity_poly.entity_id
_entity_poly.type
_entity_poly.pdbx_seq_one_letter_code
_entity_poly.pdbx_strand_id
1 'polypeptide(L)'
;MNTSITIQTEELYKKTENAKLSEIDTYIEQVKQLAGEGNDVVLTGAGPIWLYLKIAHALHGKARKLIYRSPVTGDVVIFDHSPD
;
A
#
# COMPACT_ATOMS: atom_id res chain seq x y z
N MET A 1 11.74 8.15 -15.27
CA MET A 1 12.43 7.44 -14.17
C MET A 1 11.37 7.17 -13.12
N ASN A 2 11.07 5.91 -12.84
CA ASN A 2 9.97 5.59 -11.94
C ASN A 2 10.46 5.72 -10.51
N THR A 3 9.71 6.42 -9.67
CA THR A 3 10.07 6.63 -8.27
C THR A 3 9.56 5.44 -7.45
N SER A 4 10.40 4.95 -6.53
CA SER A 4 9.96 3.97 -5.54
C SER A 4 9.42 4.70 -4.31
N ILE A 5 8.17 4.44 -3.96
CA ILE A 5 7.48 5.03 -2.81
C ILE A 5 7.28 3.94 -1.76
N THR A 6 7.72 4.20 -0.54
CA THR A 6 7.46 3.31 0.61
C THR A 6 6.37 3.91 1.49
N ILE A 7 5.34 3.12 1.78
CA ILE A 7 4.20 3.51 2.61
C ILE A 7 4.18 2.62 3.86
N GLN A 8 4.18 3.25 5.03
CA GLN A 8 4.01 2.60 6.33
C GLN A 8 2.51 2.48 6.62
N THR A 9 2.00 1.25 6.68
CA THR A 9 0.56 0.96 6.78
C THR A 9 -0.03 1.44 8.10
N GLU A 10 0.74 1.38 9.19
CA GLU A 10 0.36 1.81 10.52
C GLU A 10 0.15 3.33 10.65
N GLU A 11 0.82 4.12 9.80
CA GLU A 11 0.67 5.57 9.82
C GLU A 11 -0.72 6.01 9.33
N LEU A 12 -1.41 5.18 8.53
CA LEU A 12 -2.76 5.46 8.01
C LEU A 12 -3.82 5.57 9.12
N TYR A 13 -3.66 4.78 10.19
CA TYR A 13 -4.62 4.69 11.29
C TYR A 13 -4.03 5.16 12.63
N LYS A 14 -2.88 5.83 12.61
CA LYS A 14 -2.20 6.31 13.82
C LYS A 14 -3.07 7.15 14.74
N LYS A 15 -3.99 7.94 14.15
CA LYS A 15 -4.95 8.78 14.92
C LYS A 15 -5.93 7.97 15.76
N THR A 16 -6.23 6.74 15.37
CA THR A 16 -7.22 5.89 16.04
C THR A 16 -6.59 4.74 16.81
N GLU A 17 -5.25 4.64 16.83
CA GLU A 17 -4.42 3.55 17.37
C GLU A 17 -4.63 2.18 16.70
N ASN A 18 -5.87 1.84 16.35
CA ASN A 18 -6.26 0.66 15.62
C ASN A 18 -6.92 1.05 14.29
N ALA A 19 -6.69 0.25 13.25
CA ALA A 19 -7.40 0.38 11.99
C ALA A 19 -8.89 0.08 12.17
N LYS A 20 -9.76 0.97 11.66
CA LYS A 20 -11.22 0.83 11.76
C LYS A 20 -11.83 0.61 10.37
N LEU A 21 -12.71 -0.39 10.25
CA LEU A 21 -13.44 -0.62 8.99
C LEU A 21 -14.28 0.59 8.56
N SER A 22 -14.80 1.37 9.52
CA SER A 22 -15.55 2.60 9.24
C SER A 22 -14.73 3.71 8.59
N GLU A 23 -13.40 3.63 8.66
CA GLU A 23 -12.46 4.63 8.11
C GLU A 23 -11.80 4.13 6.82
N ILE A 24 -12.28 3.01 6.26
CA ILE A 24 -11.65 2.34 5.12
C ILE A 24 -11.46 3.27 3.92
N ASP A 25 -12.47 4.07 3.57
CA ASP A 25 -12.40 4.98 2.44
C ASP A 25 -11.35 6.08 2.68
N THR A 26 -11.26 6.59 3.92
CA THR A 26 -10.22 7.53 4.33
C THR A 26 -8.82 6.97 4.11
N TYR A 27 -8.57 5.73 4.55
CA TYR A 27 -7.26 5.09 4.39
C TYR A 27 -6.92 4.86 2.91
N ILE A 28 -7.91 4.46 2.11
CA ILE A 28 -7.71 4.19 0.67
C ILE A 28 -7.38 5.48 -0.08
N GLU A 29 -8.08 6.57 0.20
CA GLU A 29 -7.78 7.86 -0.43
C GLU A 29 -6.40 8.40 -0.04
N GLN A 30 -6.01 8.26 1.24
CA GLN A 30 -4.65 8.60 1.69
C GLN A 30 -3.59 7.79 0.93
N VAL A 31 -3.75 6.47 0.82
CA VAL A 31 -2.77 5.63 0.14
C VAL A 31 -2.70 5.93 -1.35
N LYS A 32 -3.83 6.17 -2.02
CA LYS A 32 -3.84 6.61 -3.43
C LYS A 32 -3.07 7.90 -3.63
N GLN A 33 -3.22 8.88 -2.73
CA GLN A 33 -2.48 10.15 -2.80
C GLN A 33 -0.98 9.94 -2.59
N LEU A 34 -0.60 9.15 -1.58
CA LEU A 34 0.81 8.83 -1.30
C LEU A 34 1.47 8.05 -2.44
N ALA A 35 0.77 7.08 -3.03
CA ALA A 35 1.27 6.27 -4.12
C ALA A 35 1.54 7.07 -5.40
N GLY A 36 0.75 8.12 -5.66
CA GLY A 36 0.80 8.84 -6.93
C GLY A 36 0.35 7.96 -8.11
N GLU A 37 0.76 8.32 -9.33
CA GLU A 37 0.42 7.61 -10.57
C GLU A 37 1.67 6.96 -11.18
N GLY A 38 1.60 5.67 -11.53
CA GLY A 38 2.67 4.96 -12.25
C GLY A 38 3.95 4.67 -11.46
N ASN A 39 3.97 4.92 -10.15
CA ASN A 39 5.11 4.63 -9.29
C ASN A 39 5.19 3.15 -8.90
N ASP A 40 6.38 2.74 -8.46
CA ASP A 40 6.57 1.46 -7.76
C ASP A 40 6.31 1.67 -6.28
N VAL A 41 5.38 0.92 -5.71
CA VAL A 41 4.95 1.08 -4.33
C VAL A 41 5.40 -0.09 -3.49
N VAL A 42 5.98 0.19 -2.33
CA VAL A 42 6.29 -0.78 -1.28
C VAL A 42 5.36 -0.50 -0.09
N LEU A 43 4.48 -1.45 0.23
CA LEU A 43 3.68 -1.43 1.47
C LEU A 43 4.41 -2.23 2.54
N THR A 44 4.56 -1.64 3.72
CA THR A 44 5.20 -2.28 4.86
C THR A 44 4.60 -1.81 6.18
N GLY A 45 5.09 -2.38 7.27
CA GLY A 45 4.72 -2.04 8.64
C GLY A 45 3.48 -2.76 9.19
N ALA A 46 3.03 -2.37 10.38
CA ALA A 46 1.94 -3.08 11.04
C ALA A 46 0.57 -2.76 10.40
N GLY A 47 -0.32 -3.76 10.35
CA GLY A 47 -1.69 -3.55 9.88
C GLY A 47 -2.47 -4.86 9.76
N PRO A 48 -3.80 -4.81 9.83
CA PRO A 48 -4.62 -6.00 9.65
C PRO A 48 -4.63 -6.42 8.16
N ILE A 49 -4.74 -7.73 7.92
CA ILE A 49 -4.71 -8.32 6.57
C ILE A 49 -5.76 -7.69 5.65
N TRP A 50 -6.97 -7.41 6.17
CA TRP A 50 -8.04 -6.83 5.36
C TRP A 50 -7.69 -5.44 4.81
N LEU A 51 -6.88 -4.65 5.54
CA LEU A 51 -6.47 -3.32 5.09
C LEU A 51 -5.47 -3.44 3.93
N TYR A 52 -4.49 -4.35 4.07
CA TYR A 52 -3.56 -4.69 3.01
C TYR A 52 -4.27 -5.15 1.72
N LEU A 53 -5.26 -6.04 1.84
CA LEU A 53 -6.04 -6.51 0.69
C LEU A 53 -6.79 -5.37 -0.01
N LYS A 54 -7.40 -4.48 0.76
CA LYS A 54 -8.15 -3.33 0.23
C LYS A 54 -7.24 -2.31 -0.44
N ILE A 55 -6.09 -2.02 0.16
CA ILE A 55 -5.08 -1.15 -0.44
C ILE A 55 -4.54 -1.76 -1.73
N ALA A 56 -4.18 -3.04 -1.73
CA ALA A 56 -3.66 -3.71 -2.91
C ALA A 56 -4.64 -3.64 -4.09
N HIS A 57 -5.92 -3.89 -3.83
CA HIS A 57 -6.97 -3.73 -4.83
C HIS A 57 -7.11 -2.28 -5.31
N ALA A 58 -7.10 -1.30 -4.41
CA ALA A 58 -7.25 0.12 -4.77
C ALA A 58 -6.04 0.70 -5.54
N LEU A 59 -4.85 0.14 -5.34
CA LEU A 59 -3.65 0.52 -6.08
C LEU A 59 -3.48 -0.24 -7.40
N HIS A 60 -4.25 -1.32 -7.61
CA HIS A 60 -4.24 -2.05 -8.87
C HIS A 60 -4.78 -1.15 -10.00
N GLY A 61 -3.92 -0.84 -10.97
CA GLY A 61 -4.22 0.11 -12.04
C GLY A 61 -3.84 1.57 -11.74
N LYS A 62 -3.28 1.86 -10.56
CA LYS A 62 -2.74 3.18 -10.18
C LYS A 62 -1.22 3.14 -10.01
N ALA A 63 -0.74 2.16 -9.23
CA ALA A 63 0.69 1.86 -9.15
C ALA A 63 1.11 0.99 -10.34
N ARG A 64 2.35 1.17 -10.81
CA ARG A 64 2.93 0.29 -11.82
C ARG A 64 3.26 -1.09 -11.24
N LYS A 65 3.84 -1.09 -10.05
CA LYS A 65 4.25 -2.29 -9.32
C LYS A 65 3.89 -2.12 -7.85
N LEU A 66 3.43 -3.19 -7.21
CA LEU A 66 3.17 -3.21 -5.78
C LEU A 66 3.92 -4.35 -5.12
N ILE A 67 4.66 -4.03 -4.07
CA ILE A 67 5.45 -4.94 -3.26
C ILE A 67 4.92 -4.88 -1.82
N TYR A 68 4.69 -6.04 -1.22
CA TYR A 68 4.55 -6.19 0.22
C TYR A 68 5.92 -6.51 0.82
N ARG A 69 6.35 -5.76 1.84
CA ARG A 69 7.62 -5.97 2.54
C ARG A 69 7.37 -6.27 4.01
N SER A 70 7.91 -7.39 4.50
CA SER A 70 7.93 -7.72 5.92
C SER A 70 9.30 -8.24 6.38
N PRO A 71 9.63 -8.15 7.68
CA PRO A 71 10.87 -8.72 8.22
C PRO A 71 11.00 -10.23 8.02
N VAL A 72 9.88 -10.94 7.85
CA VAL A 72 9.85 -12.42 7.75
C VAL A 72 10.01 -12.88 6.30
N THR A 73 9.29 -12.23 5.38
CA THR A 73 9.23 -12.65 3.97
C THR A 73 10.21 -11.89 3.07
N GLY A 74 10.76 -10.76 3.55
CA GLY A 74 11.36 -9.78 2.65
C GLY A 74 10.32 -9.22 1.69
N ASP A 75 10.74 -8.97 0.46
CA ASP A 75 9.90 -8.41 -0.61
C ASP A 75 9.10 -9.51 -1.31
N VAL A 76 7.79 -9.33 -1.34
CA VAL A 76 6.84 -10.15 -2.08
C VAL A 76 6.13 -9.26 -3.08
N VAL A 77 6.33 -9.52 -4.37
CA VAL A 77 5.61 -8.82 -5.44
C VAL A 77 4.14 -9.24 -5.40
N ILE A 78 3.23 -8.27 -5.24
CA ILE A 78 1.79 -8.47 -5.28
C ILE A 78 1.27 -8.40 -6.71
N PHE A 79 1.71 -7.37 -7.45
CA PHE A 79 1.54 -7.28 -8.90
C PHE A 79 2.69 -6.48 -9.52
N ASP A 80 2.92 -6.72 -10.80
CA ASP A 80 3.90 -5.99 -11.60
C ASP A 80 3.33 -5.79 -13.01
N HIS A 81 3.09 -4.54 -13.39
CA HIS A 81 2.68 -4.15 -14.74
C HIS A 81 3.83 -3.50 -15.52
N SER A 82 5.08 -3.77 -15.11
CA SER A 82 6.25 -3.46 -15.94
C SER A 82 6.13 -4.18 -17.29
N PRO A 83 6.23 -3.46 -18.41
CA PRO A 83 6.29 -4.09 -19.74
C PRO A 83 7.67 -4.69 -20.05
N ASP A 84 8.68 -4.35 -19.24
CA ASP A 84 10.07 -4.80 -19.34
C ASP A 84 10.34 -6.01 -18.44
#